data_AF-A0A536BKX9-F1
#
_entry.id   AF-A0A536BKX9-F1
#
_cell.length_a   1.000
_cell.length_b   1.000
_cell.length_c   1.000
_cell.angle_alpha   90.00
_cell.angle_beta   90.00
_cell.angle_gamma   90.00
#
_symmetry.space_group_name_H-M   'P 1'
#
loop_
_entity.id
_entity.type
_entity.pdbx_description
1 polymer ?
#
loop_
_entity_poly.entity_id
_entity_poly.type
_entity_poly.pdbx_seq_one_letter_code
_entity_poly.pdbx_strand_id
1 'polypeptide(L)'
;MIARVTPRDNRDTLGMMVIAAAMLVAAATGILAAISVKTAAAAVIGLVTMLAAIFRPVVVILILFLTVYPSTLTLAGISIQRLGGPLALLVAVTQLLRGGVHLRRPTLTLVLVVAYAGLAAASLSWSSSVSGTLDALASLGISLAYMAAVLLVLKDSRDLLPIFWAVTLWSALLGGWWILSYARGDSREFNALGDPNFFAALQVVAAPLALALIGATRRRAARIVLYVALVLIAGSIPASLSRGGMVALILTGVVVAIIPSVYLFSSGAQKRNFFLGVAVMS
;
A
#
# COMPACT_ATOMS: atom_id res chain seq x y z
N MET A 1 -6.17 65.67 5.80
CA MET A 1 -6.54 64.49 6.63
C MET A 1 -6.49 63.27 5.71
N ILE A 2 -5.33 62.63 5.56
CA ILE A 2 -5.14 61.49 4.65
C ILE A 2 -5.30 60.23 5.49
N ALA A 3 -6.37 59.47 5.24
CA ALA A 3 -6.64 58.21 5.92
C ALA A 3 -5.55 57.18 5.58
N ARG A 4 -4.79 56.76 6.60
CA ARG A 4 -3.89 55.59 6.48
C ARG A 4 -4.76 54.35 6.30
N VAL A 5 -4.83 53.86 5.07
CA VAL A 5 -5.26 52.49 4.80
C VAL A 5 -4.20 51.58 5.40
N THR A 6 -4.49 50.99 6.56
CA THR A 6 -3.64 49.95 7.16
C THR A 6 -3.62 48.75 6.21
N PRO A 7 -2.44 48.25 5.79
CA PRO A 7 -2.36 47.07 4.95
C PRO A 7 -2.97 45.89 5.71
N ARG A 8 -4.02 45.31 5.14
CA ARG A 8 -4.69 44.10 5.66
C ARG A 8 -3.64 43.00 5.70
N ASP A 9 -3.37 42.46 6.89
CA ASP A 9 -2.33 41.46 7.10
C ASP A 9 -2.60 40.25 6.17
N ASN A 10 -1.64 39.91 5.31
CA ASN A 10 -1.78 38.87 4.28
C ASN A 10 -2.16 37.49 4.86
N ARG A 11 -1.96 37.31 6.17
CA ARG A 11 -2.33 36.11 6.93
C ARG A 11 -3.84 35.99 7.12
N ASP A 12 -4.55 37.10 7.26
CA ASP A 12 -6.02 37.11 7.46
C ASP A 12 -6.75 36.84 6.15
N THR A 13 -6.25 37.37 5.02
CA THR A 13 -6.77 37.09 3.68
C THR A 13 -6.54 35.63 3.27
N LEU A 14 -5.37 35.05 3.57
CA LEU A 14 -5.13 33.62 3.38
C LEU A 14 -6.03 32.75 4.26
N GLY A 15 -6.23 33.13 5.53
CA GLY A 15 -7.15 32.44 6.45
C GLY A 15 -8.59 32.44 5.93
N MET A 16 -9.08 33.61 5.49
CA MET A 16 -10.42 33.74 4.89
C MET A 16 -10.57 32.96 3.59
N MET A 17 -9.55 32.91 2.74
CA MET A 17 -9.57 32.12 1.50
C MET A 17 -9.62 30.60 1.77
N VAL A 18 -8.89 30.13 2.78
CA VAL A 18 -8.90 28.71 3.18
C VAL A 18 -10.25 28.33 3.77
N ILE A 19 -10.84 29.18 4.62
CA ILE A 19 -12.18 28.96 5.19
C ILE A 19 -13.24 28.97 4.09
N ALA A 20 -13.18 29.92 3.16
CA ALA A 20 -14.10 29.99 2.03
C ALA A 20 -14.00 28.75 1.11
N ALA A 21 -12.78 28.29 0.82
CA ALA A 21 -12.56 27.07 0.05
C ALA A 21 -13.08 25.81 0.79
N ALA A 22 -12.85 25.71 2.10
CA ALA A 22 -13.36 24.61 2.91
C ALA A 22 -14.90 24.59 2.97
N MET A 23 -15.53 25.76 3.09
CA MET A 23 -17.00 25.89 3.06
C MET A 23 -17.60 25.54 1.70
N LEU A 24 -16.95 25.95 0.59
CA LEU A 24 -17.36 25.60 -0.77
C LEU A 24 -17.28 24.09 -1.01
N VAL A 25 -16.20 23.46 -0.54
CA VAL A 25 -16.05 22.02 -0.66
C VAL A 25 -17.07 21.30 0.23
N ALA A 26 -17.29 21.74 1.47
CA ALA A 26 -18.32 21.17 2.34
C ALA A 26 -19.72 21.28 1.73
N ALA A 27 -20.06 22.43 1.14
CA ALA A 27 -21.34 22.66 0.46
C ALA A 27 -21.49 21.79 -0.79
N ALA A 28 -20.47 21.71 -1.66
CA ALA A 28 -20.47 20.85 -2.84
C ALA A 28 -20.61 19.37 -2.45
N THR A 29 -19.97 18.96 -1.36
CA THR A 29 -20.04 17.58 -0.87
C THR A 29 -21.40 17.25 -0.25
N GLY A 30 -22.04 18.22 0.43
CA GLY A 30 -23.42 18.11 0.91
C GLY A 30 -24.45 18.00 -0.22
N ILE A 31 -24.27 18.76 -1.31
CA ILE A 31 -25.12 18.69 -2.51
C ILE A 31 -24.94 17.34 -3.22
N LEU A 32 -23.70 16.86 -3.36
CA LEU A 32 -23.40 15.53 -3.90
C LEU A 32 -23.99 14.40 -3.05
N ALA A 33 -24.12 14.58 -1.73
CA ALA A 33 -24.69 13.60 -0.81
C ALA A 33 -26.21 13.48 -0.95
N ALA A 34 -26.88 14.58 -1.32
CA ALA A 34 -28.30 14.59 -1.61
C ALA A 34 -28.66 13.84 -2.91
N ILE A 35 -27.72 13.72 -3.85
CA ILE A 35 -27.92 13.05 -5.15
C ILE A 35 -27.56 11.56 -5.06
N SER A 36 -26.40 11.23 -4.49
CA SER A 36 -26.10 9.85 -4.11
C SER A 36 -25.05 9.79 -3.00
N VAL A 37 -25.33 9.00 -1.96
CA VAL A 37 -24.39 8.75 -0.86
C VAL A 37 -23.05 8.19 -1.41
N LYS A 38 -23.11 7.48 -2.53
CA LYS A 38 -21.96 6.88 -3.24
C LYS A 38 -20.99 7.94 -3.76
N THR A 39 -21.51 8.99 -4.40
CA THR A 39 -20.71 10.06 -5.02
C THR A 39 -20.14 11.01 -3.97
N ALA A 40 -20.86 11.25 -2.88
CA ALA A 40 -20.36 12.10 -1.80
C ALA A 40 -19.23 11.44 -1.00
N ALA A 41 -19.36 10.16 -0.65
CA ALA A 41 -18.31 9.45 0.06
C ALA A 41 -17.02 9.38 -0.77
N ALA A 42 -17.14 9.11 -2.08
CA ALA A 42 -16.01 9.13 -3.01
C ALA A 42 -15.38 10.54 -3.12
N ALA A 43 -16.17 11.60 -3.12
CA ALA A 43 -15.68 12.99 -3.17
C ALA A 43 -14.95 13.40 -1.87
N VAL A 44 -15.47 13.04 -0.69
CA VAL A 44 -14.78 13.30 0.60
C VAL A 44 -13.45 12.56 0.65
N ILE A 45 -13.45 11.26 0.34
CA ILE A 45 -12.22 10.45 0.35
C ILE A 45 -11.23 10.99 -0.68
N GLY A 46 -11.70 11.32 -1.88
CA GLY A 46 -10.92 11.95 -2.94
C GLY A 46 -10.26 13.24 -2.48
N LEU A 47 -11.02 14.12 -1.84
CA LEU A 47 -10.54 15.39 -1.32
C LEU A 47 -9.53 15.19 -0.18
N VAL A 48 -9.85 14.38 0.83
CA VAL A 48 -8.95 14.13 1.96
C VAL A 48 -7.64 13.52 1.47
N THR A 49 -7.70 12.61 0.51
CA THR A 49 -6.50 11.98 -0.07
C THR A 49 -5.73 12.96 -0.97
N MET A 50 -6.41 13.82 -1.73
CA MET A 50 -5.79 14.90 -2.52
C MET A 50 -5.08 15.91 -1.62
N LEU A 51 -5.71 16.35 -0.55
CA LEU A 51 -5.10 17.24 0.45
C LEU A 51 -3.92 16.54 1.13
N ALA A 52 -4.06 15.27 1.51
CA ALA A 52 -2.95 14.47 2.03
C ALA A 52 -1.79 14.35 1.02
N ALA A 53 -2.08 14.19 -0.28
CA ALA A 53 -1.07 14.11 -1.35
C ALA A 53 -0.30 15.42 -1.50
N ILE A 54 -1.00 16.54 -1.31
CA ILE A 54 -0.41 17.89 -1.40
C ILE A 54 0.50 18.16 -0.20
N PHE A 55 0.07 17.81 1.02
CA PHE A 55 0.73 18.21 2.27
C PHE A 55 1.69 17.17 2.86
N ARG A 56 1.43 15.87 2.71
CA ARG A 56 2.30 14.77 3.19
C ARG A 56 2.23 13.55 2.27
N PRO A 57 2.99 13.56 1.15
CA PRO A 57 2.94 12.50 0.13
C PRO A 57 3.12 11.07 0.67
N VAL A 58 3.94 10.90 1.73
CA VAL A 58 4.16 9.61 2.39
C VAL A 58 2.88 9.05 3.02
N VAL A 59 2.01 9.90 3.58
CA VAL A 59 0.73 9.47 4.18
C VAL A 59 -0.18 8.87 3.12
N VAL A 60 -0.11 9.36 1.88
CA VAL A 60 -0.92 8.80 0.79
C VAL A 60 -0.45 7.42 0.40
N ILE A 61 0.85 7.14 0.43
CA ILE A 61 1.33 5.77 0.24
C ILE A 61 0.75 4.85 1.33
N LEU A 62 0.69 5.31 2.58
CA LEU A 62 0.11 4.52 3.67
C LEU A 62 -1.39 4.22 3.43
N ILE A 63 -2.13 5.22 2.92
CA ILE A 63 -3.54 5.06 2.54
C ILE A 63 -3.68 4.12 1.34
N LEU A 64 -2.79 4.19 0.34
CA LEU A 64 -2.80 3.28 -0.80
C LEU A 64 -2.52 1.84 -0.38
N PHE A 65 -1.61 1.60 0.57
CA PHE A 65 -1.42 0.26 1.12
C PHE A 65 -2.67 -0.25 1.82
N LEU A 66 -3.41 0.62 2.51
CA LEU A 66 -4.69 0.24 3.14
C LEU A 66 -5.71 -0.24 2.12
N THR A 67 -5.72 0.31 0.91
CA THR A 67 -6.68 -0.07 -0.14
C THR A 67 -6.32 -1.37 -0.86
N VAL A 68 -5.10 -1.89 -0.70
CA VAL A 68 -4.66 -3.14 -1.35
C VAL A 68 -5.17 -4.38 -0.63
N TYR A 69 -5.31 -4.34 0.69
CA TYR A 69 -5.58 -5.52 1.50
C TYR A 69 -7.05 -5.99 1.54
N PRO A 70 -8.05 -5.11 1.68
CA PRO A 70 -9.44 -5.51 1.68
C PRO A 70 -10.00 -5.47 0.25
N SER A 71 -9.68 -6.48 -0.56
CA SER A 71 -10.13 -6.55 -1.96
C SER A 71 -11.65 -6.73 -2.10
N THR A 72 -12.31 -7.27 -1.07
CA THR A 72 -13.75 -7.50 -0.98
C THR A 72 -14.53 -6.36 -0.32
N LEU A 73 -13.87 -5.41 0.33
CA LEU A 73 -14.60 -4.28 0.90
C LEU A 73 -15.07 -3.37 -0.23
N THR A 74 -16.39 -3.25 -0.36
CA THR A 74 -17.02 -2.31 -1.27
C THR A 74 -17.55 -1.11 -0.51
N LEU A 75 -17.20 0.08 -0.95
CA LEU A 75 -17.89 1.29 -0.54
C LEU A 75 -18.94 1.59 -1.61
N ALA A 76 -20.22 1.57 -1.23
CA ALA A 76 -21.30 1.92 -2.16
C ALA A 76 -21.36 1.01 -3.43
N GLY A 77 -20.89 -0.24 -3.35
CA GLY A 77 -20.83 -1.18 -4.47
C GLY A 77 -19.62 -1.02 -5.39
N ILE A 78 -18.68 -0.12 -5.07
CA ILE A 78 -17.37 -0.01 -5.73
C ILE A 78 -16.32 -0.57 -4.78
N SER A 79 -15.46 -1.48 -5.25
CA SER A 79 -14.38 -1.99 -4.42
C SER A 79 -13.42 -0.87 -4.01
N ILE A 80 -12.99 -0.87 -2.75
CA ILE A 80 -12.05 0.14 -2.21
C ILE A 80 -10.75 0.16 -3.03
N GLN A 81 -10.32 -0.99 -3.55
CA GLN A 81 -9.17 -1.11 -4.44
C GLN A 81 -9.31 -0.27 -5.73
N ARG A 82 -10.51 -0.22 -6.32
CA ARG A 82 -10.80 0.58 -7.53
C ARG A 82 -10.74 2.09 -7.26
N LEU A 83 -10.99 2.52 -6.03
CA LEU A 83 -10.83 3.92 -5.63
C LEU A 83 -9.34 4.31 -5.48
N GLY A 84 -8.48 3.37 -5.12
CA GLY A 84 -7.05 3.63 -4.96
C GLY A 84 -6.30 3.92 -6.27
N GLY A 85 -6.76 3.37 -7.41
CA GLY A 85 -6.12 3.60 -8.72
C GLY A 85 -6.10 5.07 -9.16
N PRO A 86 -7.26 5.75 -9.24
CA PRO A 86 -7.32 7.17 -9.54
C PRO A 86 -6.53 8.04 -8.54
N LEU A 87 -6.54 7.67 -7.26
CA LEU A 87 -5.77 8.36 -6.22
C LEU A 87 -4.26 8.23 -6.44
N ALA A 88 -3.78 7.02 -6.73
CA ALA A 88 -2.37 6.80 -7.05
C ALA A 88 -1.94 7.56 -8.31
N LEU A 89 -2.78 7.59 -9.34
CA LEU A 89 -2.52 8.34 -10.56
C LEU A 89 -2.44 9.86 -10.30
N LEU A 90 -3.39 10.41 -9.54
CA LEU A 90 -3.38 11.83 -9.15
C LEU A 90 -2.08 12.20 -8.42
N VAL A 91 -1.65 11.36 -7.48
CA VAL A 91 -0.39 11.57 -6.74
C VAL A 91 0.81 11.53 -7.68
N ALA A 92 0.89 10.52 -8.55
CA ALA A 92 1.96 10.37 -9.52
C ALA A 92 2.05 11.59 -10.45
N VAL A 93 0.93 12.02 -11.03
CA VAL A 93 0.88 13.21 -11.90
C VAL A 93 1.29 14.47 -11.13
N THR A 94 0.75 14.69 -9.94
CA THR A 94 1.08 15.86 -9.11
C THR A 94 2.57 15.91 -8.79
N GLN A 95 3.16 14.77 -8.44
CA GLN A 95 4.59 14.69 -8.12
C GLN A 95 5.47 14.87 -9.37
N LEU A 96 5.04 14.36 -10.52
CA LEU A 96 5.73 14.57 -11.80
C LEU A 96 5.75 16.06 -12.17
N LEU A 97 4.61 16.75 -12.04
CA LEU A 97 4.49 18.19 -12.29
C LEU A 97 5.35 19.04 -11.33
N ARG A 98 5.61 18.52 -10.12
CA ARG A 98 6.52 19.14 -9.12
C ARG A 98 8.01 18.84 -9.37
N GLY A 99 8.37 18.21 -10.49
CA GLY A 99 9.75 17.84 -10.83
C GLY A 99 10.27 16.61 -10.08
N GLY A 100 9.37 15.75 -9.59
CA GLY A 100 9.63 14.67 -8.63
C GLY A 100 10.45 13.45 -9.08
N VAL A 101 11.16 13.45 -10.21
CA VAL A 101 11.90 12.26 -10.67
C VAL A 101 13.30 12.22 -10.08
N HIS A 102 13.47 11.52 -8.95
CA HIS A 102 14.74 11.55 -8.18
C HIS A 102 15.41 10.17 -8.00
N LEU A 103 14.74 9.07 -8.35
CA LEU A 103 15.36 7.75 -8.23
C LEU A 103 16.42 7.56 -9.32
N ARG A 104 17.63 7.11 -8.92
CA ARG A 104 18.65 6.56 -9.83
C ARG A 104 17.97 5.50 -10.70
N ARG A 105 17.82 5.79 -11.99
CA ARG A 105 17.07 4.99 -12.97
C ARG A 105 17.43 3.50 -12.83
N PRO A 106 16.54 2.64 -12.29
CA PRO A 106 16.71 1.21 -12.43
C PRO A 106 16.27 0.85 -13.85
N THR A 107 17.12 1.15 -14.83
CA THR A 107 16.79 1.07 -16.27
C THR A 107 16.27 -0.31 -16.63
N LEU A 108 16.83 -1.37 -16.04
CA LEU A 108 16.38 -2.74 -16.26
C LEU A 108 14.96 -2.99 -15.75
N THR A 109 14.63 -2.58 -14.52
CA THR A 109 13.29 -2.75 -13.96
C THR A 109 12.24 -2.01 -14.79
N LEU A 110 12.54 -0.78 -15.21
CA LEU A 110 11.65 -0.02 -16.07
C LEU A 110 11.45 -0.72 -17.42
N VAL A 111 12.51 -1.23 -18.03
CA VAL A 111 12.44 -2.01 -19.28
C VAL A 111 11.57 -3.24 -19.11
N LEU A 112 11.75 -4.01 -18.03
CA LEU A 112 10.95 -5.21 -17.76
C LEU A 112 9.48 -4.87 -17.53
N VAL A 113 9.18 -3.80 -16.79
CA VAL A 113 7.80 -3.34 -16.56
C VAL A 113 7.14 -2.92 -17.87
N VAL A 114 7.84 -2.14 -18.71
CA VAL A 114 7.33 -1.71 -20.02
C VAL A 114 7.16 -2.91 -20.97
N ALA A 115 8.13 -3.82 -21.00
CA ALA A 115 8.04 -5.03 -21.81
C ALA A 115 6.86 -5.91 -21.38
N TYR A 116 6.66 -6.10 -20.08
CA TYR A 116 5.51 -6.84 -19.55
C TYR A 116 4.18 -6.15 -19.85
N ALA A 117 4.10 -4.83 -19.68
CA ALA A 117 2.90 -4.07 -20.03
C ALA A 117 2.59 -4.16 -21.53
N GLY A 118 3.62 -4.11 -22.39
CA GLY A 118 3.48 -4.32 -23.83
C GLY A 118 3.01 -5.74 -24.18
N LEU A 119 3.57 -6.76 -23.53
CA LEU A 119 3.14 -8.15 -23.69
C LEU A 119 1.69 -8.35 -23.22
N ALA A 120 1.32 -7.76 -22.09
CA ALA A 120 -0.04 -7.80 -21.57
C ALA A 120 -1.03 -7.13 -22.52
N ALA A 121 -0.67 -5.97 -23.10
CA ALA A 121 -1.50 -5.30 -24.10
C ALA A 121 -1.62 -6.12 -25.38
N ALA A 122 -0.51 -6.72 -25.85
CA ALA A 122 -0.51 -7.61 -27.00
C ALA A 122 -1.41 -8.83 -26.79
N SER A 123 -1.58 -9.31 -25.55
CA SER A 123 -2.45 -10.45 -25.24
C SER A 123 -3.91 -10.27 -25.61
N LEU A 124 -4.36 -9.03 -25.82
CA LEU A 124 -5.69 -8.75 -26.36
C LEU A 124 -5.91 -9.39 -27.74
N SER A 125 -4.85 -9.50 -28.56
CA SER A 125 -4.90 -10.04 -29.92
C SER A 125 -5.14 -11.55 -30.00
N TRP A 126 -4.80 -12.29 -28.95
CA TRP A 126 -5.00 -13.74 -28.86
C TRP A 126 -5.89 -14.15 -27.68
N SER A 127 -6.62 -13.19 -27.09
CA SER A 127 -7.48 -13.47 -25.95
C SER A 127 -8.75 -14.22 -26.35
N SER A 128 -9.10 -15.24 -25.59
CA SER A 128 -10.37 -15.95 -25.69
C SER A 128 -11.54 -15.18 -25.05
N SER A 129 -11.27 -14.20 -24.19
CA SER A 129 -12.28 -13.37 -23.52
C SER A 129 -11.82 -11.92 -23.45
N VAL A 130 -12.29 -11.11 -24.41
CA VAL A 130 -11.94 -9.70 -24.51
C VAL A 130 -12.30 -8.94 -23.22
N SER A 131 -13.50 -9.18 -22.67
CA SER A 131 -13.94 -8.52 -21.43
C SER A 131 -13.03 -8.86 -20.25
N GLY A 132 -12.69 -10.14 -20.07
CA GLY A 132 -11.82 -10.56 -18.97
C GLY A 132 -10.40 -10.01 -19.11
N THR A 133 -9.88 -9.91 -20.34
CA THR A 133 -8.58 -9.30 -20.60
C THR A 133 -8.59 -7.80 -20.35
N LEU A 134 -9.65 -7.08 -20.70
CA LEU A 134 -9.78 -5.65 -20.37
C LEU A 134 -9.85 -5.40 -18.86
N ASP A 135 -10.56 -6.25 -18.11
CA ASP A 135 -10.59 -6.17 -16.64
C ASP A 135 -9.21 -6.43 -16.01
N ALA A 136 -8.46 -7.40 -16.55
CA ALA A 136 -7.09 -7.68 -16.12
C ALA A 136 -6.13 -6.53 -16.47
N LEU A 137 -6.24 -5.94 -17.67
CA LEU A 137 -5.46 -4.78 -18.09
C LEU A 137 -5.76 -3.54 -17.25
N ALA A 138 -7.03 -3.31 -16.88
CA ALA A 138 -7.40 -2.24 -15.97
C ALA A 138 -6.75 -2.44 -14.59
N SER A 139 -6.74 -3.67 -14.09
CA SER A 139 -6.09 -4.02 -12.82
C SER A 139 -4.57 -3.82 -12.89
N LEU A 140 -3.94 -4.16 -14.02
CA LEU A 140 -2.53 -3.86 -14.28
C LEU A 140 -2.27 -2.35 -14.29
N GLY A 141 -3.13 -1.57 -14.93
CA GLY A 141 -3.06 -0.10 -14.95
C GLY A 141 -3.09 0.50 -13.54
N ILE A 142 -3.96 -0.01 -12.66
CA ILE A 142 -3.99 0.37 -11.24
C ILE A 142 -2.63 0.04 -10.58
N SER A 143 -2.10 -1.16 -10.78
CA SER A 143 -0.79 -1.56 -10.22
C SER A 143 0.36 -0.66 -10.71
N LEU A 144 0.35 -0.27 -12.00
CA LEU A 144 1.34 0.65 -12.56
C LEU A 144 1.22 2.05 -11.96
N ALA A 145 0.00 2.53 -11.73
CA ALA A 145 -0.23 3.82 -11.06
C ALA A 145 0.29 3.81 -9.62
N TYR A 146 0.10 2.72 -8.88
CA TYR A 146 0.66 2.55 -7.53
C TYR A 146 2.19 2.54 -7.57
N MET A 147 2.78 1.79 -8.50
CA MET A 147 4.23 1.73 -8.66
C MET A 147 4.78 3.13 -8.97
N ALA A 148 4.15 3.87 -9.89
CA ALA A 148 4.54 5.24 -10.23
C ALA A 148 4.41 6.18 -9.01
N ALA A 149 3.32 6.10 -8.25
CA ALA A 149 3.13 6.89 -7.05
C ALA A 149 4.24 6.63 -6.01
N VAL A 150 4.56 5.36 -5.75
CA VAL A 150 5.65 4.98 -4.83
C VAL A 150 7.00 5.50 -5.33
N LEU A 151 7.31 5.33 -6.61
CA LEU A 151 8.57 5.77 -7.21
C LEU A 151 8.75 7.30 -7.22
N LEU A 152 7.67 8.07 -7.39
CA LEU A 152 7.72 9.53 -7.49
C LEU A 152 7.61 10.24 -6.13
N VAL A 153 7.06 9.56 -5.14
CA VAL A 153 6.94 10.08 -3.76
C VAL A 153 8.19 9.77 -2.95
N LEU A 154 8.79 8.59 -3.12
CA LEU A 154 9.95 8.17 -2.33
C LEU A 154 11.23 8.78 -2.88
N LYS A 155 11.80 9.70 -2.11
CA LYS A 155 13.05 10.39 -2.47
C LYS A 155 14.23 9.77 -1.75
N ASP A 156 14.05 9.42 -0.48
CA ASP A 156 15.14 8.95 0.38
C ASP A 156 14.86 7.60 1.03
N SER A 157 15.93 6.90 1.42
CA SER A 157 15.85 5.67 2.22
C SER A 157 15.15 5.89 3.57
N ARG A 158 15.10 7.12 4.06
CA ARG A 158 14.40 7.51 5.28
C ARG A 158 12.87 7.42 5.15
N ASP A 159 12.35 7.61 3.93
CA ASP A 159 10.92 7.54 3.65
C ASP A 159 10.41 6.10 3.52
N LEU A 160 11.32 5.13 3.35
CA LEU A 160 10.99 3.70 3.32
C LEU A 160 10.61 3.16 4.69
N LEU A 161 11.16 3.72 5.76
CA LEU A 161 10.97 3.19 7.11
C LEU A 161 9.50 3.27 7.58
N PRO A 162 8.78 4.41 7.42
CA PRO A 162 7.36 4.48 7.72
C PRO A 162 6.51 3.50 6.89
N ILE A 163 6.89 3.26 5.62
CA ILE A 163 6.18 2.31 4.75
C ILE A 163 6.38 0.89 5.25
N PHE A 164 7.61 0.51 5.58
CA PHE A 164 7.90 -0.83 6.08
C PHE A 164 7.13 -1.09 7.39
N TRP A 165 7.07 -0.08 8.28
CA TRP A 165 6.25 -0.15 9.48
C TRP A 165 4.77 -0.34 9.16
N ALA A 166 4.22 0.50 8.27
CA ALA A 166 2.80 0.41 7.93
C ALA A 166 2.44 -0.92 7.27
N VAL A 167 3.25 -1.39 6.31
CA VAL A 167 3.07 -2.70 5.67
C VAL A 167 3.14 -3.79 6.73
N THR A 168 4.15 -3.80 7.60
CA THR A 168 4.31 -4.82 8.64
C THR A 168 3.13 -4.84 9.61
N LEU A 169 2.72 -3.68 10.11
CA LEU A 169 1.61 -3.58 11.07
C LEU A 169 0.28 -3.99 10.43
N TRP A 170 -0.02 -3.51 9.22
CA TRP A 170 -1.24 -3.91 8.51
C TRP A 170 -1.25 -5.41 8.18
N SER A 171 -0.13 -5.93 7.69
CA SER A 171 -0.01 -7.35 7.37
C SER A 171 -0.18 -8.21 8.62
N ALA A 172 0.34 -7.79 9.76
CA ALA A 172 0.17 -8.47 11.03
C ALA A 172 -1.27 -8.40 11.57
N LEU A 173 -1.94 -7.24 11.48
CA LEU A 173 -3.35 -7.10 11.89
C LEU A 173 -4.26 -8.02 11.08
N LEU A 174 -4.09 -8.01 9.76
CA LEU A 174 -4.87 -8.86 8.86
C LEU A 174 -4.47 -10.33 9.00
N GLY A 175 -3.19 -10.60 9.24
CA GLY A 175 -2.70 -11.93 9.58
C GLY A 175 -3.37 -12.49 10.82
N GLY A 176 -3.49 -11.67 11.87
CA GLY A 176 -4.25 -12.00 13.07
C GLY A 176 -5.72 -12.30 12.79
N TRP A 177 -6.36 -11.53 11.91
CA TRP A 177 -7.74 -11.82 11.48
C TRP A 177 -7.87 -13.17 10.77
N TRP A 178 -6.99 -13.48 9.82
CA TRP A 178 -7.01 -14.75 9.10
C TRP A 178 -6.75 -15.94 10.02
N ILE A 179 -5.82 -15.82 10.96
CA ILE A 179 -5.57 -16.84 11.99
C ILE A 179 -6.81 -17.05 12.86
N LEU A 180 -7.45 -15.96 13.30
CA LEU A 180 -8.65 -16.03 14.13
C LEU A 180 -9.84 -16.64 13.38
N SER A 181 -10.03 -16.26 12.11
CA SER A 181 -11.08 -16.79 11.24
C SER A 181 -10.89 -18.29 11.00
N TYR A 182 -9.64 -18.72 10.75
CA TYR A 182 -9.28 -20.13 10.67
C TYR A 182 -9.58 -20.87 11.99
N ALA A 183 -9.19 -20.30 13.13
CA ALA A 183 -9.43 -20.89 14.45
C ALA A 183 -10.92 -21.01 14.80
N ARG A 184 -11.78 -20.15 14.22
CA ARG A 184 -13.24 -20.22 14.34
C ARG A 184 -13.88 -21.25 13.39
N GLY A 185 -13.12 -21.80 12.46
CA GLY A 185 -13.63 -22.71 11.43
C GLY A 185 -14.37 -22.01 10.30
N ASP A 186 -14.16 -20.71 10.10
CA ASP A 186 -14.76 -19.99 8.99
C ASP A 186 -14.25 -20.55 7.64
N SER A 187 -15.14 -20.70 6.67
CA SER A 187 -14.72 -21.08 5.32
C SER A 187 -13.91 -19.95 4.68
N ARG A 188 -12.72 -20.32 4.17
CA ARG A 188 -11.82 -19.41 3.45
C ARG A 188 -12.45 -18.69 2.26
N GLU A 189 -13.47 -19.29 1.64
CA GLU A 189 -14.14 -18.75 0.45
C GLU A 189 -15.06 -17.57 0.78
N PHE A 190 -15.56 -17.52 2.02
CA PHE A 190 -16.46 -16.49 2.50
C PHE A 190 -15.75 -15.49 3.43
N ASN A 191 -14.41 -15.50 3.46
CA ASN A 191 -13.68 -14.57 4.31
C ASN A 191 -13.91 -13.13 3.83
N ALA A 192 -14.39 -12.28 4.72
CA ALA A 192 -14.72 -10.89 4.43
C ALA A 192 -13.52 -10.05 3.95
N LEU A 193 -12.28 -10.53 4.12
CA LEU A 193 -11.07 -9.86 3.67
C LEU A 193 -10.60 -10.27 2.26
N GLY A 194 -11.27 -11.23 1.63
CA GLY A 194 -11.11 -11.53 0.22
C GLY A 194 -10.34 -12.81 -0.09
N ASP A 195 -9.80 -12.88 -1.31
CA ASP A 195 -9.22 -14.12 -1.82
C ASP A 195 -7.98 -14.57 -1.01
N PRO A 196 -7.94 -15.82 -0.53
CA PRO A 196 -6.85 -16.35 0.29
C PRO A 196 -5.49 -16.38 -0.43
N ASN A 197 -5.47 -16.55 -1.75
CA ASN A 197 -4.23 -16.60 -2.51
C ASN A 197 -3.65 -15.21 -2.72
N PHE A 198 -4.50 -14.23 -3.03
CA PHE A 198 -4.09 -12.83 -3.11
C PHE A 198 -3.57 -12.34 -1.75
N PHE A 199 -4.30 -12.64 -0.67
CA PHE A 199 -3.85 -12.35 0.69
C PHE A 199 -2.49 -12.99 0.99
N ALA A 200 -2.32 -14.29 0.72
CA ALA A 200 -1.05 -14.97 0.99
C ALA A 200 0.11 -14.39 0.18
N ALA A 201 -0.12 -13.99 -1.08
CA ALA A 201 0.90 -13.33 -1.89
C ALA A 201 1.38 -12.01 -1.26
N LEU A 202 0.46 -11.20 -0.71
CA LEU A 202 0.82 -9.98 0.00
C LEU A 202 1.63 -10.26 1.27
N GLN A 203 1.25 -11.28 2.04
CA GLN A 203 1.98 -11.69 3.26
C GLN A 203 3.40 -12.17 2.95
N VAL A 204 3.58 -12.92 1.85
CA VAL A 204 4.90 -13.36 1.39
C VAL A 204 5.82 -12.17 1.07
N VAL A 205 5.27 -11.10 0.49
CA VAL A 205 6.02 -9.86 0.24
C VAL A 205 6.28 -9.08 1.53
N ALA A 206 5.34 -9.09 2.48
CA ALA A 206 5.48 -8.38 3.75
C ALA A 206 6.55 -9.00 4.67
N ALA A 207 6.72 -10.31 4.65
CA ALA A 207 7.68 -11.04 5.50
C ALA A 207 9.14 -10.52 5.40
N PRO A 208 9.76 -10.41 4.21
CA PRO A 208 11.12 -9.87 4.08
C PRO A 208 11.21 -8.38 4.46
N LEU A 209 10.14 -7.60 4.26
CA LEU A 209 10.10 -6.19 4.68
C LEU A 209 10.10 -6.07 6.21
N ALA A 210 9.32 -6.91 6.89
CA ALA A 210 9.31 -7.01 8.35
C ALA A 210 10.67 -7.46 8.89
N LEU A 211 11.33 -8.44 8.24
CA LEU A 211 12.68 -8.88 8.60
C LEU A 211 13.72 -7.76 8.46
N ALA A 212 13.70 -7.04 7.33
CA ALA A 212 14.57 -5.88 7.13
C ALA A 212 14.34 -4.82 8.22
N LEU A 213 13.09 -4.58 8.60
CA LEU A 213 12.71 -3.65 9.65
C LEU A 213 13.21 -4.08 11.04
N ILE A 214 13.18 -5.38 11.34
CA ILE A 214 13.76 -5.95 12.56
C ILE A 214 15.27 -5.71 12.60
N GLY A 215 15.97 -5.92 11.48
CA GLY A 215 17.41 -5.68 11.35
C GLY A 215 17.79 -4.21 11.56
N ALA A 216 16.97 -3.29 11.07
CA ALA A 216 17.19 -1.85 11.20
C ALA A 216 16.83 -1.27 12.59
N THR A 217 15.96 -1.96 13.36
CA THR A 217 15.44 -1.43 14.63
C THR A 217 16.36 -1.74 15.80
N ARG A 218 16.86 -0.71 16.50
CA ARG A 218 17.75 -0.90 17.67
C ARG A 218 17.00 -1.07 19.00
N ARG A 219 15.80 -0.50 19.14
CA ARG A 219 15.01 -0.55 20.39
C ARG A 219 14.46 -1.95 20.62
N ARG A 220 14.79 -2.57 21.76
CA ARG A 220 14.37 -3.94 22.10
C ARG A 220 12.85 -4.13 22.08
N ALA A 221 12.10 -3.22 22.70
CA ALA A 221 10.63 -3.28 22.73
C ALA A 221 10.03 -3.28 21.30
N ALA A 222 10.50 -2.40 20.43
CA ALA A 222 10.05 -2.34 19.04
C ALA A 222 10.44 -3.61 18.26
N ARG A 223 11.62 -4.19 18.50
CA ARG A 223 12.00 -5.47 17.91
C ARG A 223 11.09 -6.61 18.33
N ILE A 224 10.68 -6.68 19.60
CA ILE A 224 9.73 -7.71 20.08
C ILE A 224 8.40 -7.59 19.34
N VAL A 225 7.85 -6.38 19.23
CA VAL A 225 6.62 -6.12 18.47
C VAL A 225 6.76 -6.58 17.02
N LEU A 226 7.90 -6.32 16.38
CA LEU A 226 8.15 -6.75 15.01
C LEU A 226 8.31 -8.26 14.85
N TYR A 227 8.90 -8.97 15.83
CA TYR A 227 8.94 -10.43 15.82
C TYR A 227 7.54 -11.01 15.96
N VAL A 228 6.70 -10.47 16.85
CA VAL A 228 5.29 -10.87 16.95
C VAL A 228 4.56 -10.62 15.63
N ALA A 229 4.76 -9.45 15.02
CA ALA A 229 4.20 -9.12 13.71
C ALA A 229 4.63 -10.11 12.63
N LEU A 230 5.92 -10.48 12.59
CA LEU A 230 6.45 -11.46 11.64
C LEU A 230 5.83 -12.85 11.83
N VAL A 231 5.63 -13.28 13.08
CA VAL A 231 4.95 -14.54 13.38
C VAL A 231 3.50 -14.52 12.89
N LEU A 232 2.77 -13.42 13.12
CA LEU A 232 1.41 -13.26 12.60
C LEU A 232 1.36 -13.26 11.06
N ILE A 233 2.32 -12.58 10.41
CA ILE A 233 2.45 -12.56 8.95
C ILE A 233 2.69 -13.98 8.42
N ALA A 234 3.73 -14.66 8.90
CA ALA A 234 4.10 -15.99 8.41
C ALA A 234 3.04 -17.04 8.77
N GLY A 235 2.50 -17.02 9.99
CA GLY A 235 1.48 -17.95 10.48
C GLY A 235 0.12 -17.78 9.78
N SER A 236 -0.18 -16.58 9.27
CA SER A 236 -1.42 -16.35 8.54
C SER A 236 -1.46 -16.98 7.15
N ILE A 237 -0.30 -17.33 6.57
CA ILE A 237 -0.22 -17.96 5.24
C ILE A 237 -0.77 -19.40 5.29
N PRO A 238 -0.34 -20.28 6.22
CA PRO A 238 -1.03 -21.55 6.44
C PRO A 238 -2.49 -21.39 6.84
N ALA A 239 -2.83 -20.40 7.67
CA ALA A 239 -4.20 -20.15 8.10
C ALA A 239 -5.14 -19.75 6.94
N SER A 240 -4.62 -19.14 5.87
CA SER A 240 -5.39 -18.87 4.66
C SER A 240 -5.60 -20.12 3.77
N LEU A 241 -4.95 -21.24 4.12
CA LEU A 241 -4.97 -22.50 3.37
C LEU A 241 -4.46 -22.35 1.92
N SER A 242 -3.71 -21.29 1.61
CA SER A 242 -3.17 -21.08 0.25
C SER A 242 -1.96 -21.96 -0.01
N ARG A 243 -2.12 -22.98 -0.88
CA ARG A 243 -1.01 -23.85 -1.31
C ARG A 243 0.09 -23.05 -2.01
N GLY A 244 -0.30 -22.13 -2.90
CA GLY A 244 0.65 -21.23 -3.56
C GLY A 244 1.38 -20.33 -2.56
N GLY A 245 0.66 -19.81 -1.56
CA GLY A 245 1.25 -19.05 -0.46
C GLY A 245 2.30 -19.82 0.33
N MET A 246 2.01 -21.08 0.68
CA MET A 246 2.97 -21.93 1.40
C MET A 246 4.25 -22.19 0.60
N VAL A 247 4.10 -22.53 -0.69
CA VAL A 247 5.26 -22.73 -1.59
C VAL A 247 6.09 -21.44 -1.68
N ALA A 248 5.42 -20.30 -1.89
CA ALA A 248 6.08 -19.01 -1.98
C ALA A 248 6.79 -18.63 -0.67
N LEU A 249 6.19 -18.91 0.49
CA LEU A 249 6.82 -18.69 1.79
C LEU A 249 8.10 -19.52 1.97
N ILE A 250 8.08 -20.80 1.58
CA ILE A 250 9.27 -21.67 1.63
C ILE A 250 10.37 -21.11 0.73
N LEU A 251 10.03 -20.75 -0.51
CA LEU A 251 10.98 -20.16 -1.47
C LEU A 251 11.56 -18.85 -0.94
N THR A 252 10.73 -17.97 -0.36
CA THR A 252 11.19 -16.75 0.29
C THR A 252 12.13 -17.05 1.46
N GLY A 253 11.83 -18.05 2.28
CA GLY A 253 12.70 -18.51 3.36
C GLY A 253 14.07 -18.97 2.86
N VAL A 254 14.08 -19.75 1.76
CA VAL A 254 15.32 -20.22 1.10
C VAL A 254 16.13 -19.03 0.56
N VAL A 255 15.48 -18.09 -0.13
CA VAL A 255 16.14 -16.88 -0.66
C VAL A 255 16.74 -16.06 0.49
N VAL A 256 16.01 -15.85 1.59
CA VAL A 256 16.51 -15.15 2.79
C VAL A 256 17.68 -15.91 3.43
N ALA A 257 17.66 -17.24 3.40
CA ALA A 257 18.75 -18.08 3.90
C ALA A 257 20.02 -17.95 3.04
N ILE A 258 19.89 -17.77 1.73
CA ILE A 258 21.04 -17.63 0.82
C ILE A 258 21.59 -16.19 0.81
N ILE A 259 20.72 -15.17 0.86
CA ILE A 259 21.14 -13.76 0.79
C ILE A 259 22.13 -13.41 1.92
N PRO A 260 23.25 -12.72 1.64
CA PRO A 260 24.21 -12.33 2.67
C PRO A 260 23.55 -11.57 3.83
N SER A 261 23.98 -11.84 5.06
CA SER A 261 23.35 -11.28 6.26
C SER A 261 23.30 -9.76 6.25
N VAL A 262 24.25 -9.11 5.59
CA VAL A 262 24.40 -7.64 5.52
C VAL A 262 23.17 -6.93 4.92
N TYR A 263 22.35 -7.63 4.12
CA TYR A 263 21.21 -7.01 3.43
C TYR A 263 19.91 -7.01 4.25
N LEU A 264 19.67 -8.04 5.07
CA LEU A 264 18.40 -8.22 5.79
C LEU A 264 18.56 -8.33 7.30
N PHE A 265 19.76 -8.57 7.80
CA PHE A 265 20.06 -8.77 9.21
C PHE A 265 21.16 -7.80 9.66
N SER A 266 21.17 -7.46 10.95
CA SER A 266 22.23 -6.61 11.51
C SER A 266 23.55 -7.37 11.68
N SER A 267 23.52 -8.71 11.75
CA SER A 267 24.71 -9.55 11.87
C SER A 267 24.46 -11.00 11.44
N GLY A 268 25.52 -11.73 11.11
CA GLY A 268 25.44 -13.17 10.82
C GLY A 268 24.94 -13.99 12.01
N ALA A 269 25.27 -13.58 13.24
CA ALA A 269 24.76 -14.20 14.46
C ALA A 269 23.24 -14.02 14.61
N GLN A 270 22.70 -12.84 14.26
CA GLN A 270 21.25 -12.61 14.27
C GLN A 270 20.54 -13.50 13.25
N LYS A 271 21.09 -13.65 12.05
CA LYS A 271 20.56 -14.54 11.01
C LYS A 271 20.56 -16.00 11.49
N ARG A 272 21.65 -16.47 12.09
CA ARG A 272 21.73 -17.82 12.67
C ARG A 272 20.68 -18.04 13.75
N ASN A 273 20.56 -17.11 14.70
CA ASN A 273 19.58 -17.22 15.79
C ASN A 273 18.13 -17.18 15.27
N PHE A 274 17.87 -16.44 14.19
CA PHE A 274 16.57 -16.44 13.53
C PHE A 274 16.21 -17.83 12.98
N PHE A 275 17.12 -18.46 12.21
CA PHE A 275 16.87 -19.80 11.67
C PHE A 275 16.83 -20.89 12.76
N LEU A 276 17.64 -20.77 13.82
CA LEU A 276 17.54 -21.66 14.97
C LEU A 276 16.19 -21.53 15.68
N GLY A 277 15.68 -20.30 15.86
CA GLY A 277 14.37 -20.06 16.44
C GLY A 277 13.24 -20.67 15.60
N VAL A 278 13.32 -20.55 14.26
CA VAL A 278 12.36 -21.18 13.34
C VAL A 278 12.42 -22.70 13.46
N ALA A 279 13.61 -23.30 13.50
CA ALA A 279 13.79 -24.75 13.60
C ALA A 279 13.30 -25.36 14.93
N VAL A 280 13.28 -24.58 16.01
CA VAL A 280 12.74 -25.02 17.31
C VAL A 280 11.20 -24.95 17.35
N MET A 281 10.59 -24.14 16.47
CA MET A 281 9.14 -23.96 16.39
C MET A 281 8.43 -24.89 15.38
N SER A 282 9.20 -25.56 14.52
CA SER A 282 8.72 -26.57 13.55
C SER A 282 8.76 -27.98 14.12
#